data_AF-A0A4T3YKM9-F1
#
_entry.id   AF-A0A4T3YKM9-F1
#
_cell.length_a   1.000
_cell.length_b   1.000
_cell.length_c   1.000
_cell.angle_alpha   90.00
_cell.angle_beta   90.00
_cell.angle_gamma   90.00
#
_symmetry.space_group_name_H-M   'P 1'
#
loop_
_entity.id
_entity.type
_entity.pdbx_description
1 polymer ?
#
loop_
_entity_poly.entity_id
_entity_poly.type
_entity_poly.pdbx_seq_one_letter_code
_entity_poly.pdbx_strand_id
1 'polypeptide(L)'
;MSSFTDLVSALAWPLVFVWFVNKYGVDIKELIVRLSRFKIGVAEAEFNAGLTAAEVLATDASVGNRNINNGNNNSEYINKIAQLERIADFSPRAAIMESWLMVEEAAGRSGFIQGGLKPKRNPELFIDWLIQEGKLEDSAALLLKRLRSLRNEAAHFLDFEITRNEAERYIRLAAKVSQLIVDPD
;
A
#
# COMPACT_ATOMS: atom_id res chain seq x y z
N MET A 1 -51.80 32.46 -25.25
CA MET A 1 -50.84 33.05 -24.29
C MET A 1 -49.97 32.00 -23.59
N SER A 2 -50.35 30.71 -23.54
CA SER A 2 -49.60 29.63 -22.87
C SER A 2 -48.29 29.21 -23.57
N SER A 3 -48.24 29.22 -24.90
CA SER A 3 -47.07 28.69 -25.63
C SER A 3 -45.78 29.52 -25.46
N PHE A 4 -45.90 30.81 -25.12
CA PHE A 4 -44.73 31.68 -24.89
C PHE A 4 -44.12 31.47 -23.51
N THR A 5 -44.96 31.33 -22.48
CA THR A 5 -44.50 31.06 -21.11
C THR A 5 -43.86 29.68 -20.99
N ASP A 6 -44.37 28.69 -21.73
CA ASP A 6 -43.80 27.33 -21.74
C ASP A 6 -42.43 27.30 -22.43
N LEU A 7 -42.26 28.06 -23.52
CA LEU A 7 -40.98 28.20 -24.23
C LEU A 7 -39.92 28.90 -23.36
N VAL A 8 -40.29 30.00 -22.69
CA VAL A 8 -39.39 30.73 -21.78
C VAL A 8 -38.99 29.87 -20.59
N SER A 9 -39.93 29.12 -20.02
CA SER A 9 -39.67 28.22 -18.90
C SER A 9 -38.72 27.08 -19.30
N ALA A 10 -38.85 26.54 -20.51
CA ALA A 10 -37.97 25.51 -21.04
C ALA A 10 -36.55 26.03 -21.35
N LEU A 11 -36.41 27.28 -21.80
CA LEU A 11 -35.12 27.89 -22.15
C LEU A 11 -34.40 28.53 -20.97
N ALA A 12 -35.12 28.90 -19.90
CA ALA A 12 -34.53 29.57 -18.75
C ALA A 12 -33.39 28.75 -18.11
N TRP A 13 -33.58 27.44 -17.92
CA TRP A 13 -32.57 26.59 -17.27
C TRP A 13 -31.29 26.38 -18.11
N PRO A 14 -31.35 26.06 -19.43
CA PRO A 14 -30.17 26.04 -20.28
C PRO A 14 -29.42 27.38 -20.31
N LEU A 15 -30.13 28.51 -20.35
CA LEU A 15 -29.53 29.83 -20.43
C LEU A 15 -28.82 30.20 -19.12
N VAL A 16 -29.43 29.88 -17.98
CA VAL A 16 -28.79 30.04 -16.66
C VAL A 16 -27.57 29.13 -16.53
N PHE A 17 -27.65 27.88 -17.01
CA PHE A 17 -26.51 26.95 -16.97
C PHE A 17 -25.34 27.44 -17.82
N VAL A 18 -25.58 27.88 -19.06
CA VAL A 18 -24.54 28.45 -19.94
C VAL A 18 -23.96 29.72 -19.34
N TRP A 19 -24.80 30.61 -18.79
CA TRP A 19 -24.34 31.81 -18.11
C TRP A 19 -23.46 31.46 -16.89
N PHE A 20 -23.87 30.50 -16.07
CA PHE A 20 -23.13 30.06 -14.90
C PHE A 20 -21.77 29.45 -15.27
N VAL A 21 -21.74 28.54 -16.25
CA VAL A 21 -20.49 27.93 -16.73
C VAL A 21 -19.55 28.98 -17.33
N ASN A 22 -20.06 29.95 -18.08
CA ASN A 22 -19.23 31.03 -18.64
C ASN A 22 -18.72 31.98 -17.55
N LYS A 23 -19.53 32.25 -16.51
CA LYS A 23 -19.17 33.17 -15.43
C LYS A 23 -18.21 32.55 -14.41
N TYR A 24 -18.39 31.28 -14.06
CA TYR A 24 -17.72 30.62 -12.93
C TYR A 24 -16.96 29.34 -13.31
N GLY A 25 -17.07 28.85 -14.54
CA GLY A 25 -16.48 27.56 -14.94
C GLY A 25 -14.95 27.52 -14.81
N VAL A 26 -14.28 28.65 -15.03
CA VAL A 26 -12.83 28.78 -14.83
C VAL A 26 -12.46 28.63 -13.35
N ASP A 27 -13.14 29.36 -12.47
CA ASP A 27 -12.91 29.33 -11.01
C ASP A 27 -13.20 27.94 -10.43
N ILE A 28 -14.29 27.30 -10.85
CA ILE A 28 -14.65 25.94 -10.43
C ILE A 28 -13.57 24.94 -10.87
N LYS A 29 -13.08 25.05 -12.11
CA LYS A 29 -12.00 24.18 -12.61
C LYS A 29 -10.73 24.35 -11.78
N GLU A 30 -10.35 25.58 -11.43
CA GLU A 30 -9.18 25.84 -10.59
C GLU A 30 -9.32 25.23 -9.20
N LEU A 31 -10.49 25.37 -8.58
CA LEU A 31 -10.79 24.77 -7.28
C LEU A 31 -10.73 23.23 -7.32
N ILE A 32 -11.28 22.60 -8.36
CA ILE A 32 -11.21 21.15 -8.54
C ILE A 32 -9.76 20.68 -8.66
N VAL A 33 -8.93 21.38 -9.44
CA VAL A 33 -7.50 21.06 -9.60
C VAL A 33 -6.76 21.22 -8.27
N ARG A 34 -7.03 22.29 -7.52
CA ARG A 34 -6.39 22.53 -6.21
C ARG A 34 -6.77 21.47 -5.18
N LEU A 35 -8.04 21.11 -5.10
CA LEU A 35 -8.53 20.05 -4.23
C LEU A 35 -7.93 18.69 -4.60
N SER A 36 -7.79 18.40 -5.90
CA SER A 36 -7.14 17.18 -6.38
C SER A 36 -5.68 17.11 -5.93
N ARG A 37 -4.89 18.18 -6.15
CA ARG A 37 -3.49 18.24 -5.70
C ARG A 37 -3.35 18.10 -4.18
N PHE A 38 -4.24 18.73 -3.42
CA PHE A 38 -4.25 18.59 -1.96
C PHE A 38 -4.52 17.15 -1.54
N LYS A 39 -5.54 16.49 -2.13
CA LYS A 39 -5.86 15.08 -1.84
C LYS A 39 -4.67 14.16 -2.15
N ILE A 40 -3.96 14.40 -3.25
CA ILE A 40 -2.76 13.64 -3.64
C ILE A 40 -1.67 13.82 -2.59
N GLY A 41 -1.33 15.06 -2.21
CA GLY A 41 -0.30 15.31 -1.19
C GLY A 41 -0.64 14.74 0.20
N VAL A 42 -1.94 14.70 0.56
CA VAL A 42 -2.39 14.03 1.79
C VAL A 42 -2.16 12.54 1.71
N ALA A 43 -2.47 11.89 0.59
CA ALA A 43 -2.25 10.45 0.42
C ALA A 43 -0.76 10.08 0.49
N GLU A 44 0.13 10.87 -0.11
CA GLU A 44 1.59 10.68 0.00
C GLU A 44 2.07 10.78 1.44
N ALA A 45 1.58 11.80 2.17
CA ALA A 45 1.91 11.99 3.58
C ALA A 45 1.38 10.85 4.47
N GLU A 46 0.17 10.36 4.21
CA GLU A 46 -0.43 9.23 4.93
C GLU A 46 0.36 7.94 4.71
N PHE A 47 0.79 7.68 3.47
CA PHE A 47 1.63 6.52 3.14
C PHE A 47 2.96 6.57 3.89
N ASN A 48 3.65 7.71 3.87
CA ASN A 48 4.93 7.88 4.56
C ASN A 48 4.78 7.80 6.09
N ALA A 49 3.74 8.40 6.65
CA ALA A 49 3.39 8.25 8.06
C ALA A 49 3.14 6.77 8.40
N GLY A 50 2.52 6.03 7.49
CA GLY A 50 2.32 4.60 7.65
C GLY A 50 3.58 3.76 7.61
N LEU A 51 4.55 4.09 6.76
CA LEU A 51 5.88 3.48 6.78
C LEU A 51 6.60 3.77 8.09
N THR A 52 6.54 5.00 8.56
CA THR A 52 7.16 5.41 9.82
C THR A 52 6.56 4.65 11.00
N ALA A 53 5.23 4.48 11.04
CA ALA A 53 4.57 3.64 12.03
C ALA A 53 5.01 2.17 11.94
N ALA A 54 5.18 1.63 10.73
CA ALA A 54 5.68 0.27 10.53
C ALA A 54 7.14 0.11 11.03
N GLU A 55 7.99 1.12 10.87
CA GLU A 55 9.37 1.09 11.38
C GLU A 55 9.43 1.11 12.92
N VAL A 56 8.53 1.85 13.56
CA VAL A 56 8.37 1.82 15.02
C VAL A 56 7.95 0.42 15.48
N LEU A 57 6.93 -0.16 14.86
CA LEU A 57 6.48 -1.53 15.15
C LEU A 57 7.57 -2.57 14.91
N ALA A 58 8.41 -2.39 13.89
CA ALA A 58 9.55 -3.26 13.64
C ALA A 58 10.60 -3.16 14.75
N THR A 59 10.84 -1.97 15.29
CA THR A 59 11.71 -1.77 16.45
C THR A 59 11.15 -2.50 17.67
N ASP A 60 9.85 -2.33 17.94
CA ASP A 60 9.18 -2.95 19.09
C ASP A 60 9.17 -4.49 18.99
N ALA A 61 9.00 -5.04 17.78
CA ALA A 61 9.06 -6.47 17.51
C ALA A 61 10.49 -7.06 17.49
N SER A 62 11.51 -6.27 17.83
CA SER A 62 12.94 -6.62 17.68
C SER A 62 13.34 -7.02 16.24
N VAL A 63 12.51 -6.70 15.26
CA VAL A 63 12.74 -6.93 13.82
C VAL A 63 13.65 -5.85 13.25
N GLY A 64 13.59 -4.63 13.80
CA GLY A 64 14.32 -3.45 13.31
C GLY A 64 15.83 -3.65 13.23
N ASN A 65 16.40 -4.40 14.19
CA ASN A 65 17.84 -4.68 14.27
C ASN A 65 18.24 -6.05 13.70
N ARG A 66 17.30 -6.86 13.17
CA ARG A 66 17.66 -8.14 12.55
C ARG A 66 18.55 -7.89 11.35
N ASN A 67 19.76 -8.44 11.41
CA ASN A 67 20.69 -8.44 10.30
C ASN A 67 20.20 -9.46 9.29
N ILE A 68 19.85 -8.98 8.09
CA ILE A 68 19.47 -9.85 6.97
C ILE A 68 20.56 -10.89 6.69
N ASN A 69 21.80 -10.59 7.12
CA ASN A 69 23.01 -11.35 6.92
C ASN A 69 23.19 -12.64 7.77
N ASN A 70 22.35 -12.94 8.76
CA ASN A 70 22.66 -13.97 9.78
C ASN A 70 21.98 -15.34 9.59
N GLY A 71 21.36 -15.63 8.43
CA GLY A 71 20.66 -16.91 8.19
C GLY A 71 21.34 -17.85 7.19
N ASN A 72 21.00 -19.15 7.23
CA ASN A 72 21.55 -20.18 6.32
C ASN A 72 21.15 -19.99 4.83
N ASN A 73 20.11 -19.18 4.56
CA ASN A 73 19.58 -18.86 3.21
C ASN A 73 19.88 -17.41 2.76
N ASN A 74 20.91 -16.79 3.33
CA ASN A 74 21.18 -15.35 3.22
C ASN A 74 21.44 -14.87 1.76
N SER A 75 22.11 -15.66 0.93
CA SER A 75 22.45 -15.24 -0.44
C SER A 75 21.22 -15.05 -1.33
N GLU A 76 20.19 -15.91 -1.20
CA GLU A 76 18.95 -15.82 -1.97
C GLU A 76 18.16 -14.56 -1.58
N TYR A 77 18.02 -14.30 -0.28
CA TYR A 77 17.33 -13.12 0.24
C TYR A 77 18.01 -11.82 -0.17
N ILE A 78 19.33 -11.72 -0.04
CA ILE A 78 20.10 -10.54 -0.47
C ILE A 78 19.91 -10.30 -1.97
N ASN A 79 20.00 -11.34 -2.80
CA ASN A 79 19.81 -11.23 -4.23
C ASN A 79 18.39 -10.78 -4.60
N LYS A 80 17.37 -11.29 -3.90
CA LYS A 80 15.97 -10.89 -4.11
C LYS A 80 15.75 -9.43 -3.72
N ILE A 81 16.30 -8.98 -2.59
CA ILE A 81 16.24 -7.56 -2.18
C ILE A 81 16.91 -6.67 -3.23
N ALA A 82 18.13 -7.00 -3.66
CA ALA A 82 18.83 -6.22 -4.69
C ALA A 82 18.07 -6.21 -6.03
N GLN A 83 17.35 -7.28 -6.37
CA GLN A 83 16.45 -7.30 -7.52
C GLN A 83 15.26 -6.35 -7.33
N LEU A 84 14.63 -6.37 -6.15
CA LEU A 84 13.50 -5.50 -5.80
C LEU A 84 13.89 -4.03 -5.78
N GLU A 85 15.08 -3.69 -5.28
CA GLU A 85 15.61 -2.32 -5.29
C GLU A 85 15.82 -1.83 -6.75
N ARG A 86 16.32 -2.70 -7.64
CA ARG A 86 16.37 -2.38 -9.09
C ARG A 86 14.99 -2.23 -9.71
N ILE A 87 13.97 -2.97 -9.25
CA ILE A 87 12.59 -2.74 -9.70
C ILE A 87 12.09 -1.38 -9.19
N ALA A 88 12.45 -1.00 -7.96
CA ALA A 88 12.06 0.28 -7.37
C ALA A 88 12.63 1.49 -8.12
N ASP A 89 13.73 1.34 -8.86
CA ASP A 89 14.25 2.39 -9.75
C ASP A 89 13.27 2.79 -10.86
N PHE A 90 12.47 1.84 -11.34
CA PHE A 90 11.55 2.04 -12.46
C PHE A 90 10.08 2.00 -12.05
N SER A 91 9.76 1.24 -11.00
CA SER A 91 8.41 1.08 -10.46
C SER A 91 8.45 0.76 -8.96
N PRO A 92 8.51 1.79 -8.10
CA PRO A 92 8.42 1.65 -6.64
C PRO A 92 7.20 0.83 -6.19
N ARG A 93 6.07 1.05 -6.86
CA ARG A 93 4.81 0.34 -6.60
C ARG A 93 4.90 -1.15 -6.91
N ALA A 94 5.47 -1.53 -8.07
CA ALA A 94 5.66 -2.93 -8.41
C ALA A 94 6.63 -3.61 -7.44
N ALA A 95 7.68 -2.92 -7.02
CA ALA A 95 8.61 -3.42 -6.02
C ALA A 95 7.93 -3.71 -4.67
N ILE A 96 7.04 -2.82 -4.19
CA ILE A 96 6.22 -3.08 -2.99
C ILE A 96 5.36 -4.33 -3.17
N MET A 97 4.66 -4.45 -4.30
CA MET A 97 3.77 -5.59 -4.57
C MET A 97 4.53 -6.91 -4.64
N GLU A 98 5.68 -6.94 -5.31
CA GLU A 98 6.53 -8.13 -5.44
C GLU A 98 7.20 -8.50 -4.12
N SER A 99 7.61 -7.51 -3.31
CA SER A 99 8.26 -7.77 -2.02
C SER A 99 7.36 -8.51 -1.02
N TRP A 100 6.03 -8.37 -1.14
CA TRP A 100 5.08 -9.12 -0.33
C TRP A 100 5.14 -10.63 -0.56
N LEU A 101 5.58 -11.10 -1.73
CA LEU A 101 5.75 -12.53 -1.99
C LEU A 101 6.74 -13.18 -1.03
N MET A 102 7.77 -12.44 -0.57
CA MET A 102 8.71 -12.95 0.44
C MET A 102 7.98 -13.30 1.75
N VAL A 103 6.95 -12.54 2.12
CA VAL A 103 6.15 -12.78 3.32
C VAL A 103 5.26 -14.02 3.13
N GLU A 104 4.62 -14.14 1.97
CA GLU A 104 3.78 -15.30 1.66
C GLU A 104 4.58 -16.60 1.54
N GLU A 105 5.80 -16.53 1.00
CA GLU A 105 6.74 -17.64 0.96
C GLU A 105 7.22 -18.03 2.36
N ALA A 106 7.58 -17.06 3.19
CA ALA A 106 7.96 -17.28 4.58
C ALA A 106 6.84 -17.96 5.37
N ALA A 107 5.60 -17.49 5.25
CA ALA A 107 4.43 -18.13 5.84
C ALA A 107 4.30 -19.59 5.37
N GLY A 108 4.49 -19.84 4.07
CA GLY A 108 4.52 -21.20 3.53
C GLY A 108 5.60 -22.09 4.14
N ARG A 109 6.82 -21.57 4.27
CA ARG A 109 7.96 -22.28 4.88
C ARG A 109 7.75 -22.56 6.37
N SER A 110 7.04 -21.68 7.08
CA SER A 110 6.69 -21.86 8.50
C SER A 110 5.67 -22.98 8.77
N GLY A 111 5.09 -23.58 7.72
CA GLY A 111 4.12 -24.67 7.82
C GLY A 111 2.67 -24.28 7.52
N PHE A 112 2.40 -23.03 7.11
CA PHE A 112 1.06 -22.63 6.72
C PHE A 112 0.66 -23.29 5.38
N ILE A 113 -0.31 -24.21 5.44
CA ILE A 113 -0.90 -24.86 4.27
C ILE A 113 -2.34 -24.38 4.10
N GLN A 114 -2.60 -23.60 3.06
CA GLN A 114 -3.97 -23.25 2.68
C GLN A 114 -4.51 -24.30 1.71
N GLY A 115 -5.65 -24.91 2.05
CA GLY A 115 -6.25 -26.00 1.28
C GLY A 115 -6.47 -25.66 -0.20
N GLY A 116 -6.03 -26.55 -1.10
CA GLY A 116 -6.31 -26.51 -2.54
C GLY A 116 -5.08 -26.74 -3.45
N LEU A 117 -5.34 -27.13 -4.71
CA LEU A 117 -4.33 -27.38 -5.76
C LEU A 117 -3.56 -26.13 -6.23
N LYS A 118 -4.01 -24.93 -5.85
CA LYS A 118 -3.31 -23.66 -6.02
C LYS A 118 -3.42 -22.87 -4.71
N PRO A 119 -2.32 -22.69 -3.95
CA PRO A 119 -2.39 -21.96 -2.70
C PRO A 119 -2.49 -20.46 -3.00
N LYS A 120 -3.71 -19.93 -3.16
CA LYS A 120 -3.92 -18.49 -2.94
C LYS A 120 -3.86 -18.27 -1.43
N ARG A 121 -2.70 -17.87 -0.93
CA ARG A 121 -2.52 -17.55 0.49
C ARG A 121 -3.34 -16.31 0.82
N ASN A 122 -4.42 -16.44 1.58
CA ASN A 122 -5.16 -15.30 2.11
C ASN A 122 -4.28 -14.67 3.22
N PRO A 123 -3.87 -13.41 3.06
CA PRO A 123 -3.07 -12.72 4.06
C PRO A 123 -3.62 -12.77 5.47
N GLU A 124 -4.93 -12.59 5.63
CA GLU A 124 -5.55 -12.59 6.95
C GLU A 124 -5.45 -13.97 7.60
N LEU A 125 -5.71 -15.05 6.84
CA LEU A 125 -5.69 -16.40 7.37
C LEU A 125 -4.30 -16.83 7.85
N PHE A 126 -3.23 -16.50 7.12
CA PHE A 126 -1.89 -16.90 7.57
C PHE A 126 -1.40 -16.03 8.72
N ILE A 127 -1.76 -14.74 8.77
CA ILE A 127 -1.42 -13.87 9.91
C ILE A 127 -2.08 -14.40 11.19
N ASP A 128 -3.39 -14.69 11.14
CA ASP A 128 -4.13 -15.20 12.29
C ASP A 128 -3.60 -16.57 12.72
N TRP A 129 -3.26 -17.43 11.76
CA TRP A 129 -2.63 -18.73 12.05
C TRP A 129 -1.26 -18.57 12.73
N LEU A 130 -0.39 -17.67 12.26
CA LEU A 130 0.92 -17.43 12.87
C LEU A 130 0.80 -16.95 14.33
N ILE A 131 -0.23 -16.15 14.65
CA ILE A 131 -0.52 -15.72 16.02
C ILE A 131 -1.02 -16.90 16.86
N GLN A 132 -1.96 -17.69 16.34
CA GLN A 132 -2.54 -18.83 17.05
C GLN A 132 -1.52 -19.92 17.38
N GLU A 133 -0.56 -20.15 16.47
CA GLU A 133 0.54 -21.11 16.69
C GLU A 133 1.67 -20.54 17.56
N GLY A 134 1.55 -19.29 18.05
CA GLY A 134 2.58 -18.64 18.87
C GLY A 134 3.88 -18.34 18.12
N LYS A 135 3.85 -18.32 16.78
CA LYS A 135 5.02 -18.08 15.92
C LYS A 135 5.34 -16.61 15.70
N LEU A 136 4.38 -15.73 16.02
CA LEU A 136 4.54 -14.29 15.97
C LEU A 136 4.03 -13.66 17.27
N GLU A 137 4.85 -12.78 17.84
CA GLU A 137 4.43 -11.86 18.90
C GLU A 137 3.43 -10.82 18.36
N ASP A 138 2.58 -10.28 19.24
CA ASP A 138 1.56 -9.29 18.91
C ASP A 138 2.10 -8.06 18.15
N SER A 139 3.30 -7.60 18.51
CA SER A 139 3.99 -6.47 17.86
C SER A 139 4.36 -6.79 16.40
N ALA A 140 4.90 -7.99 16.15
CA ALA A 140 5.23 -8.47 14.81
C ALA A 140 3.98 -8.74 13.96
N ALA A 141 2.91 -9.23 14.58
CA ALA A 141 1.62 -9.39 13.93
C ALA A 141 1.01 -8.04 13.52
N LEU A 142 1.12 -7.01 14.37
CA LEU A 142 0.66 -5.66 14.06
C LEU A 142 1.46 -5.03 12.91
N LEU A 143 2.79 -5.23 12.89
CA LEU A 143 3.65 -4.85 11.77
C LEU A 143 3.19 -5.50 10.47
N LEU A 144 2.92 -6.80 10.48
CA LEU A 144 2.48 -7.56 9.31
C LEU A 144 1.13 -7.08 8.77
N LYS A 145 0.18 -6.78 9.66
CA LYS A 145 -1.09 -6.14 9.32
C LYS A 145 -0.88 -4.75 8.72
N ARG A 146 0.06 -3.96 9.25
CA ARG A 146 0.38 -2.63 8.72
C ARG A 146 1.01 -2.70 7.33
N LEU A 147 1.96 -3.60 7.10
CA LEU A 147 2.56 -3.84 5.78
C LEU A 147 1.50 -4.26 4.75
N ARG A 148 0.57 -5.15 5.14
CA ARG A 148 -0.56 -5.50 4.27
C ARG A 148 -1.39 -4.28 3.88
N SER A 149 -1.69 -3.41 4.84
CA SER A 149 -2.44 -2.16 4.58
C SER A 149 -1.70 -1.27 3.60
N LEU A 150 -0.40 -1.06 3.79
CA LEU A 150 0.45 -0.25 2.90
C LEU A 150 0.53 -0.85 1.49
N ARG A 151 0.65 -2.17 1.36
CA ARG A 151 0.56 -2.86 0.06
C ARG A 151 -0.78 -2.59 -0.61
N ASN A 152 -1.88 -2.71 0.12
CA ASN A 152 -3.22 -2.48 -0.42
C ASN A 152 -3.39 -1.03 -0.87
N GLU A 153 -2.88 -0.08 -0.09
CA GLU A 153 -2.87 1.34 -0.42
C GLU A 153 -2.07 1.59 -1.72
N ALA A 154 -0.89 0.97 -1.82
CA ALA A 154 -0.08 0.96 -3.03
C ALA A 154 -0.74 0.21 -4.22
N ALA A 155 -1.66 -0.72 -3.99
CA ALA A 155 -2.37 -1.40 -5.08
C ALA A 155 -3.59 -0.59 -5.59
N HIS A 156 -4.29 0.07 -4.68
CA HIS A 156 -5.61 0.67 -4.96
C HIS A 156 -5.55 2.15 -5.32
N PHE A 157 -4.59 2.92 -4.81
CA PHE A 157 -4.50 4.35 -5.06
C PHE A 157 -3.38 4.66 -6.05
N LEU A 158 -3.76 4.80 -7.33
CA LEU A 158 -2.84 5.15 -8.42
C LEU A 158 -2.57 6.66 -8.50
N ASP A 159 -3.33 7.46 -7.75
CA ASP A 159 -3.34 8.92 -7.88
C ASP A 159 -2.17 9.61 -7.17
N PHE A 160 -1.40 8.90 -6.33
CA PHE A 160 -0.26 9.44 -5.59
C PHE A 160 1.05 8.76 -5.96
N GLU A 161 2.15 9.48 -5.86
CA GLU A 161 3.47 8.94 -6.19
C GLU A 161 4.11 8.26 -4.98
N ILE A 162 4.64 7.06 -5.19
CA ILE A 162 5.47 6.38 -4.20
C ILE A 162 6.91 6.59 -4.63
N THR A 163 7.73 7.13 -3.74
CA THR A 163 9.15 7.36 -4.02
C THR A 163 9.94 6.07 -3.95
N ARG A 164 11.10 6.04 -4.63
CA ARG A 164 12.06 4.93 -4.52
C ARG A 164 12.43 4.64 -3.07
N ASN A 165 12.71 5.69 -2.29
CA ASN A 165 13.10 5.55 -0.87
C ASN A 165 12.01 4.85 -0.05
N GLU A 166 10.75 5.24 -0.24
CA GLU A 166 9.61 4.62 0.45
C GLU A 166 9.43 3.15 0.08
N ALA A 167 9.61 2.79 -1.20
CA ALA A 167 9.60 1.40 -1.61
C ALA A 167 10.77 0.61 -1.00
N GLU A 168 11.97 1.19 -0.95
CA GLU A 168 13.12 0.55 -0.30
C GLU A 168 12.89 0.30 1.20
N ARG A 169 12.32 1.28 1.92
CA ARG A 169 11.92 1.12 3.33
C ARG A 169 10.95 -0.05 3.48
N TYR A 170 9.92 -0.10 2.64
CA TYR A 170 8.96 -1.20 2.62
C TYR A 170 9.63 -2.56 2.34
N ILE A 171 10.48 -2.67 1.31
CA ILE A 171 11.19 -3.91 0.94
C ILE A 171 11.99 -4.44 2.14
N ARG A 172 12.73 -3.55 2.83
CA ARG A 172 13.55 -3.92 3.98
C ARG A 172 12.68 -4.44 5.14
N LEU A 173 11.55 -3.78 5.42
CA LEU A 173 10.62 -4.24 6.46
C LEU A 173 10.02 -5.60 6.10
N ALA A 174 9.55 -5.78 4.87
CA ALA A 174 9.00 -7.04 4.38
C ALA A 174 10.02 -8.18 4.51
N ALA A 175 11.26 -7.95 4.07
CA ALA A 175 12.34 -8.94 4.16
C ALA A 175 12.66 -9.33 5.61
N LYS A 176 12.76 -8.36 6.53
CA LYS A 176 13.06 -8.63 7.94
C LYS A 176 11.93 -9.41 8.62
N VAL A 177 10.67 -9.10 8.31
CA VAL A 177 9.52 -9.85 8.85
C VAL A 177 9.46 -11.25 8.26
N SER A 178 9.74 -11.42 6.96
CA SER A 178 9.85 -12.75 6.34
C SER A 178 10.88 -13.62 7.05
N GLN A 179 12.04 -13.06 7.43
CA GLN A 179 13.04 -13.81 8.19
C GLN A 179 12.54 -14.22 9.57
N LEU A 180 11.88 -13.31 10.31
CA LEU A 180 11.26 -13.65 11.60
C LEU A 180 10.24 -14.79 11.48
N ILE A 181 9.45 -14.83 10.40
CA ILE A 181 8.44 -15.89 10.20
C ILE A 181 9.10 -17.26 9.94
N VAL A 182 10.24 -17.29 9.23
CA VAL A 182 10.95 -18.54 8.92
C VAL A 182 11.72 -19.05 10.13
N ASP A 183 12.43 -18.16 10.81
CA ASP A 183 13.28 -18.45 11.95
C ASP A 183 12.81 -17.59 13.15
N PRO A 184 11.72 -17.99 13.84
CA PRO A 184 11.30 -17.34 15.09
C PRO A 184 12.32 -17.66 16.20
N ASP A 185 12.71 -16.65 16.97
CA ASP A 185 13.66 -16.80 18.10
C ASP A 185 13.10 -17.67 19.24
#